data_AF-A0A4Q4N6F6-F1
#
_entry.id   AF-A0A4Q4N6F6-F1
#
_cell.length_a   1.000
_cell.length_b   1.000
_cell.length_c   1.000
_cell.angle_alpha   90.00
_cell.angle_beta   90.00
_cell.angle_gamma   90.00
#
_symmetry.space_group_name_H-M   'P 1'
#
loop_
_entity.id
_entity.type
_entity.pdbx_description
1 polymer ?
#
loop_
_entity_poly.entity_id
_entity_poly.type
_entity_poly.pdbx_seq_one_letter_code
_entity_poly.pdbx_strand_id
1 'polypeptide(L)'
;MQSATNTADATTTTPNAPTALRSESPNGGFTPHEDFDISIIWQNLDVRSDFSIIRKKSRGPIERIMVDFAKVLESGLFEVVSVNASKHLFCVTVYCEKNRDEGVSDEIWKVL
;
A
#
# COMPACT_ATOMS: atom_id res chain seq x y z
N MET A 1 17.23 -0.79 78.62
CA MET A 1 18.49 -0.42 77.96
C MET A 1 18.40 -0.99 76.53
N GLN A 2 17.98 -0.21 75.53
CA GLN A 2 18.85 0.45 74.53
C GLN A 2 20.03 -0.46 74.11
N SER A 3 20.20 -0.87 72.85
CA SER A 3 20.34 0.01 71.67
C SER A 3 20.07 -0.72 70.34
N ALA A 4 19.67 0.08 69.34
CA ALA A 4 19.57 -0.27 67.93
C ALA A 4 20.95 -0.29 67.24
N THR A 5 21.07 -0.95 66.09
CA THR A 5 22.09 -0.58 65.10
C THR A 5 21.55 -0.77 63.67
N ASN A 6 21.60 0.34 62.93
CA ASN A 6 21.20 0.53 61.54
C ASN A 6 22.35 0.14 60.57
N THR A 7 21.96 -0.45 59.44
CA THR A 7 22.17 -0.04 58.03
C THR A 7 23.49 0.59 57.53
N ALA A 8 24.00 -0.02 56.45
CA ALA A 8 24.78 0.49 55.28
C ALA A 8 26.20 1.01 55.57
N ASP A 9 27.15 1.09 54.63
CA ASP A 9 27.21 1.06 53.17
C ASP A 9 28.70 0.93 52.78
N ALA A 10 29.04 0.46 51.57
CA ALA A 10 30.21 0.93 50.80
C ALA A 10 30.38 0.17 49.47
N THR A 11 29.74 0.70 48.42
CA THR A 11 30.34 1.10 47.13
C THR A 11 31.46 0.24 46.51
N THR A 12 31.20 -0.27 45.31
CA THR A 12 32.20 -0.22 44.21
C THR A 12 31.51 0.07 42.87
N THR A 13 32.19 0.92 42.14
CA THR A 13 31.74 1.82 41.07
C THR A 13 31.74 1.15 39.68
N THR A 14 30.96 1.74 38.77
CA THR A 14 30.57 1.40 37.38
C THR A 14 31.69 1.15 36.36
N PRO A 15 31.37 0.63 35.15
CA PRO A 15 31.12 1.56 34.04
C PRO A 15 29.82 1.27 33.28
N ASN A 16 29.13 2.36 32.95
CA ASN A 16 27.96 2.43 32.09
C ASN A 16 28.23 1.75 30.73
N ALA A 17 27.52 0.66 30.45
CA ALA A 17 27.30 0.25 29.05
C ALA A 17 26.31 1.26 28.43
N PRO A 18 26.51 1.71 27.18
CA PRO A 18 25.48 2.49 26.51
C PRO A 18 24.27 1.57 26.37
N THR A 19 23.19 1.93 27.05
CA THR A 19 21.87 1.37 26.76
C THR A 19 21.64 1.66 25.28
N ALA A 20 21.88 0.68 24.42
CA ALA A 20 21.45 0.75 23.04
C ALA A 20 19.96 1.06 23.13
N LEU A 21 19.57 2.26 22.69
CA LEU A 21 18.19 2.57 22.39
C LEU A 21 17.75 1.44 21.47
N ARG A 22 17.01 0.47 22.02
CA ARG A 22 16.20 -0.41 21.19
C ARG A 22 15.31 0.56 20.46
N SER A 23 15.68 0.84 19.21
CA SER A 23 14.73 1.26 18.21
C SER A 23 13.75 0.10 18.15
N GLU A 24 12.73 0.14 19.00
CA GLU A 24 11.46 -0.49 18.70
C GLU A 24 11.08 0.13 17.36
N SER A 25 11.51 -0.55 16.29
CA SER A 25 10.93 -0.35 14.98
C SER A 25 9.45 -0.54 15.28
N PRO A 26 8.61 0.50 15.12
CA PRO A 26 7.19 0.30 15.28
C PRO A 26 6.89 -0.84 14.35
N ASN A 27 6.44 -1.98 14.91
CA ASN A 27 5.94 -3.07 14.11
C ASN A 27 4.99 -2.38 13.14
N GLY A 28 5.38 -2.32 11.86
CA GLY A 28 4.68 -1.59 10.83
C GLY A 28 3.39 -2.33 10.53
N GLY A 29 2.51 -2.37 11.52
CA GLY A 29 1.14 -2.80 11.37
C GLY A 29 0.55 -1.80 10.40
N PHE A 30 0.40 -2.23 9.15
CA PHE A 30 -0.49 -1.57 8.22
C PHE A 30 -1.86 -1.62 8.87
N THR A 31 -2.29 -0.51 9.45
CA THR A 31 -3.70 -0.28 9.73
C THR A 31 -4.38 -0.27 8.37
N PRO A 32 -5.21 -1.27 8.03
CA PRO A 32 -5.87 -1.29 6.74
C PRO A 32 -6.65 0.00 6.58
N HIS A 33 -6.45 0.66 5.45
CA HIS A 33 -7.24 1.81 5.09
C HIS A 33 -8.70 1.37 4.95
N GLU A 34 -9.60 1.85 5.82
CA GLU A 34 -11.02 1.48 5.75
C GLU A 34 -11.77 2.16 4.59
N ASP A 35 -11.11 2.93 3.72
CA ASP A 35 -11.82 3.86 2.85
C ASP A 35 -12.19 3.25 1.48
N PHE A 36 -13.48 2.98 1.34
CA PHE A 36 -14.22 2.56 0.15
C PHE A 36 -14.35 3.67 -0.94
N ASP A 37 -13.35 4.54 -1.10
CA ASP A 37 -13.45 5.75 -1.93
C ASP A 37 -12.21 6.03 -2.80
N ILE A 38 -11.43 5.00 -3.14
CA ILE A 38 -10.28 5.17 -4.03
C ILE A 38 -10.79 5.30 -5.46
N SER A 39 -10.42 6.39 -6.14
CA SER A 39 -10.71 6.53 -7.58
C SER A 39 -9.77 5.63 -8.37
N ILE A 40 -10.31 4.65 -9.08
CA ILE A 40 -9.55 3.85 -10.04
C ILE A 40 -9.74 4.47 -11.42
N ILE A 41 -8.63 4.85 -12.03
CA ILE A 41 -8.61 5.47 -13.35
C ILE A 41 -7.71 4.63 -14.25
N TRP A 42 -8.24 4.22 -15.38
CA TRP A 42 -7.48 3.61 -16.46
C TRP A 42 -7.45 4.60 -17.61
N GLN A 43 -6.25 4.93 -18.08
CA GLN A 43 -6.03 5.83 -19.18
C GLN A 43 -5.22 5.11 -20.26
N ASN A 44 -5.77 5.04 -21.47
CA ASN A 44 -5.08 4.51 -22.63
C ASN A 44 -4.38 5.64 -23.39
N LEU A 45 -3.20 5.34 -23.92
CA LEU A 45 -2.46 6.24 -24.81
C LEU A 45 -2.62 5.88 -26.29
N ASP A 46 -3.21 4.72 -26.62
CA ASP A 46 -3.44 4.35 -28.02
C ASP A 46 -4.66 5.08 -28.59
N VAL A 47 -4.40 6.01 -29.51
CA VAL A 47 -5.43 6.81 -30.18
C VAL A 47 -6.29 6.01 -31.17
N ARG A 48 -5.90 4.78 -31.50
CA ARG A 48 -6.63 3.89 -32.42
C ARG A 48 -7.75 3.12 -31.72
N SER A 49 -7.71 3.03 -30.39
CA SER A 49 -8.73 2.38 -29.57
C SER A 49 -9.78 3.38 -29.09
N ASP A 50 -11.05 2.96 -29.00
CA ASP A 50 -12.14 3.73 -28.39
C ASP A 50 -12.10 3.73 -26.84
N PHE A 51 -11.25 2.88 -26.26
CA PHE A 51 -10.93 2.90 -24.84
C PHE A 51 -9.94 4.02 -24.59
N SER A 52 -10.42 5.21 -24.20
CA SER A 52 -9.59 6.36 -23.83
C SER A 52 -9.40 6.45 -22.32
N ILE A 53 -10.50 6.60 -21.57
CA ILE A 53 -10.49 6.66 -20.11
C ILE A 53 -11.66 5.85 -19.55
N ILE A 54 -11.38 5.04 -18.53
CA ILE A 54 -12.38 4.40 -17.68
C ILE A 54 -12.11 4.80 -16.24
N ARG A 55 -13.15 5.29 -15.55
CA ARG A 55 -13.08 5.66 -14.14
C ARG A 55 -14.14 4.92 -13.35
N LYS A 56 -13.76 4.43 -12.18
CA LYS A 56 -14.69 3.89 -11.19
C LYS A 56 -14.22 4.16 -9.76
N LYS A 57 -15.12 3.95 -8.80
CA LYS A 57 -14.77 3.93 -7.38
C LYS A 57 -14.44 2.51 -6.95
N SER A 58 -13.44 2.38 -6.09
CA SER A 58 -13.08 1.09 -5.52
C SER A 58 -14.13 0.58 -4.53
N ARG A 59 -14.15 -0.73 -4.34
CA ARG A 59 -14.92 -1.43 -3.31
C ARG A 59 -13.99 -2.18 -2.35
N GLY A 60 -12.93 -1.51 -1.93
CA GLY A 60 -11.95 -2.09 -1.04
C GLY A 60 -10.67 -1.26 -0.92
N PRO A 61 -9.76 -1.72 -0.05
CA PRO A 61 -8.51 -1.04 0.22
C PRO A 61 -7.52 -1.20 -0.94
N ILE A 62 -6.52 -0.32 -0.98
CA ILE A 62 -5.55 -0.21 -2.07
C ILE A 62 -4.80 -1.52 -2.33
N GLU A 63 -4.52 -2.31 -1.30
CA GLU A 63 -3.83 -3.60 -1.39
C GLU A 63 -4.61 -4.59 -2.25
N ARG A 64 -5.94 -4.61 -2.11
CA ARG A 64 -6.80 -5.50 -2.89
C ARG A 64 -6.94 -5.03 -4.33
N ILE A 65 -7.00 -3.71 -4.54
CA ILE A 65 -6.96 -3.10 -5.88
C ILE A 65 -5.67 -3.51 -6.60
N MET A 66 -4.51 -3.44 -5.93
CA MET A 66 -3.23 -3.84 -6.51
C MET A 66 -3.17 -5.32 -6.88
N VAL A 67 -3.72 -6.20 -6.03
CA VAL A 67 -3.79 -7.64 -6.32
C VAL A 67 -4.68 -7.92 -7.54
N ASP A 68 -5.86 -7.30 -7.61
CA ASP A 68 -6.77 -7.53 -8.73
C ASP A 68 -6.24 -6.89 -10.02
N PHE A 69 -5.56 -5.74 -9.92
CA PHE A 69 -4.81 -5.15 -11.02
C PHE A 69 -3.75 -6.12 -11.56
N ALA A 70 -2.94 -6.73 -10.70
CA ALA A 70 -1.91 -7.69 -11.13
C ALA A 70 -2.52 -8.87 -11.90
N LYS A 71 -3.67 -9.41 -11.45
CA LYS A 71 -4.39 -10.48 -12.18
C LYS A 71 -4.89 -10.01 -13.55
N VAL A 72 -5.37 -8.77 -13.66
CA VAL A 72 -5.80 -8.21 -14.94
C VAL A 72 -4.63 -8.13 -15.93
N LEU A 73 -3.41 -7.83 -15.47
CA LEU A 73 -2.23 -7.82 -16.33
C LEU A 73 -1.86 -9.20 -16.89
N GLU A 74 -2.24 -10.28 -16.21
CA GLU A 74 -2.03 -11.64 -16.71
C GLU A 74 -2.82 -11.93 -18.01
N SER A 75 -3.85 -11.13 -18.32
CA SER A 75 -4.56 -11.20 -19.60
C SER A 75 -3.70 -10.85 -20.82
N GLY A 76 -2.60 -10.11 -20.62
CA GLY A 76 -1.74 -9.62 -21.69
C GLY A 76 -2.36 -8.52 -22.57
N LEU A 77 -3.54 -8.00 -22.21
CA LEU A 77 -4.25 -6.97 -22.99
C LEU A 77 -3.66 -5.57 -22.85
N PHE A 78 -2.87 -5.33 -21.81
CA PHE A 78 -2.38 -4.00 -21.44
C PHE A 78 -0.87 -3.97 -21.36
N GLU A 79 -0.25 -3.07 -22.10
CA GLU A 79 1.13 -2.66 -21.85
C GLU A 79 1.12 -1.50 -20.85
N VAL A 80 1.68 -1.72 -19.65
CA VAL A 80 1.65 -0.72 -18.58
C VAL A 80 2.76 0.31 -18.77
N VAL A 81 2.38 1.58 -18.85
CA VAL A 81 3.30 2.71 -18.97
C VAL A 81 3.61 3.30 -17.60
N SER A 82 2.59 3.50 -16.76
CA SER A 82 2.78 3.99 -15.40
C SER A 82 1.64 3.60 -14.47
N VAL A 83 1.97 3.50 -13.18
CA VAL A 83 1.00 3.32 -12.09
C VAL A 83 1.24 4.41 -11.06
N ASN A 84 0.23 5.23 -10.82
CA ASN A 84 0.21 6.26 -9.77
C ASN A 84 -0.80 5.86 -8.70
N ALA A 85 -0.29 5.52 -7.51
CA ALA A 85 -1.09 5.11 -6.37
C ALA A 85 -0.92 6.09 -5.21
N SER A 86 -2.03 6.51 -4.62
CA SER A 86 -2.09 7.31 -3.40
C SER A 86 -3.28 6.89 -2.54
N LYS A 87 -3.44 7.52 -1.38
CA LYS A 87 -4.55 7.28 -0.45
C LYS A 87 -5.94 7.33 -1.11
N HIS A 88 -6.11 8.13 -2.18
CA HIS A 88 -7.41 8.40 -2.79
C HIS A 88 -7.47 8.08 -4.29
N LEU A 89 -6.37 7.61 -4.88
CA LEU A 89 -6.25 7.44 -6.33
C LEU A 89 -5.42 6.20 -6.64
N PHE A 90 -5.91 5.40 -7.59
CA PHE A 90 -5.14 4.37 -8.28
C PHE A 90 -5.31 4.60 -9.79
N CYS A 91 -4.34 5.29 -10.40
CA CYS A 91 -4.36 5.65 -11.81
C CYS A 91 -3.34 4.80 -12.57
N VAL A 92 -3.80 4.11 -13.61
CA VAL A 92 -2.97 3.29 -14.49
C VAL A 92 -3.00 3.90 -15.88
N THR A 93 -1.81 4.17 -16.42
CA THR A 93 -1.65 4.57 -17.82
C THR A 93 -1.12 3.39 -18.60
N VAL A 94 -1.78 3.05 -19.71
CA VAL A 94 -1.49 1.87 -20.52
C VAL A 94 -1.45 2.19 -22.01
N TYR A 95 -0.85 1.30 -22.80
CA TYR A 95 -1.16 1.11 -24.21
C TYR A 95 -2.06 -0.12 -24.36
N CYS A 96 -3.16 0.04 -25.10
CA CYS A 96 -4.08 -1.03 -25.44
C CYS A 96 -4.69 -0.76 -26.82
N GLU A 97 -4.38 -1.61 -27.81
CA GLU A 97 -4.94 -1.47 -29.17
C GLU A 97 -6.43 -1.88 -29.23
N LYS A 98 -6.91 -2.61 -28.21
CA LYS A 98 -8.25 -3.17 -28.16
C LYS A 98 -9.29 -2.14 -27.75
N ASN A 99 -10.47 -2.21 -28.36
CA ASN A 99 -11.62 -1.38 -28.01
C ASN A 99 -12.29 -1.84 -26.71
N ARG A 100 -13.10 -0.97 -26.12
CA ARG A 100 -13.82 -1.19 -24.85
C ARG A 100 -14.62 -2.48 -24.83
N ASP A 101 -15.27 -2.79 -25.94
CA ASP A 101 -16.18 -3.93 -26.07
C ASP A 101 -15.45 -5.22 -26.51
N GLU A 102 -14.15 -5.14 -26.81
CA GLU A 102 -13.30 -6.30 -27.12
C GLU A 102 -12.72 -6.96 -25.85
N GLY A 103 -13.48 -6.92 -24.74
CA GLY A 103 -13.09 -7.52 -23.45
C GLY A 103 -12.28 -6.59 -22.53
N VAL A 104 -11.88 -5.41 -23.00
CA VAL A 104 -11.17 -4.41 -22.17
C VAL A 104 -12.00 -3.98 -20.97
N SER A 105 -13.28 -3.66 -21.19
CA SER A 105 -14.18 -3.27 -20.11
C SER A 105 -14.33 -4.38 -19.09
N ASP A 106 -14.52 -5.62 -19.53
CA ASP A 106 -14.70 -6.77 -18.65
C ASP A 106 -13.50 -7.00 -17.74
N GLU A 107 -12.28 -6.92 -18.28
CA GLU A 107 -11.06 -7.01 -17.47
C GLU A 107 -10.95 -5.85 -16.47
N ILE A 108 -11.14 -4.60 -16.91
CA ILE A 108 -11.06 -3.44 -16.03
C ILE A 108 -12.10 -3.51 -14.91
N TRP A 109 -13.29 -4.05 -15.19
CA TRP A 109 -14.36 -4.21 -14.19
C TRP A 109 -14.05 -5.25 -13.11
N LYS A 110 -13.10 -6.19 -13.33
CA LYS A 110 -12.67 -7.17 -12.31
C LYS A 110 -11.91 -6.55 -11.14
N VAL A 111 -11.24 -5.41 -11.35
CA VAL A 111 -10.58 -4.67 -10.26
C VAL A 111 -11.65 -4.15 -9.29
N LEU A 112 -11.44 -4.14 -7.99
CA LEU A 112 -12.48 -3.71 -7.06
C LEU A 112 -12.70 -2.22 -6.99
#